data_AF-A0A3M1LAZ0-F1
#
_entry.id   AF-A0A3M1LAZ0-F1
#
_cell.length_a   1.000
_cell.length_b   1.000
_cell.length_c   1.000
_cell.angle_alpha   90.00
_cell.angle_beta   90.00
_cell.angle_gamma   90.00
#
_symmetry.space_group_name_H-M   'P 1'
#
loop_
_entity.id
_entity.type
_entity.pdbx_description
1 polymer ?
#
loop_
_entity_poly.entity_id
_entity_poly.type
_entity_poly.pdbx_seq_one_letter_code
_entity_poly.pdbx_strand_id
1 'polypeptide(L)'
;MAASPFDTLRELLTEIEAAQPASPEELERFRIRFLGSKNVLKPLMGEIRHIPAEQKREYGQLVNAAKQKAQEKFQQAQAALKSAQSRGEGAQLDLTLPGAP
;
A
#
# COMPACT_ATOMS: atom_id res chain seq x y z
N MET A 1 5.15 0.13 26.70
CA MET A 1 4.12 1.02 26.13
C MET A 1 3.36 0.19 25.11
N ALA A 2 2.08 -0.09 25.33
CA ALA A 2 1.29 -0.83 24.35
C ALA A 2 1.07 0.10 23.15
N ALA A 3 1.75 -0.15 22.04
CA ALA A 3 1.51 0.59 20.80
C ALA A 3 0.04 0.40 20.43
N SER A 4 -0.69 1.50 20.28
CA SER A 4 -2.09 1.40 19.89
C SER A 4 -2.14 0.85 18.45
N PRO A 5 -3.16 0.07 18.06
CA PRO A 5 -3.29 -0.37 16.68
C PRO A 5 -3.28 0.79 15.67
N PHE A 6 -3.74 1.97 16.10
CA PHE A 6 -3.64 3.23 15.37
C PHE A 6 -2.21 3.71 15.13
N ASP A 7 -1.33 3.57 16.12
CA ASP A 7 0.07 3.97 16.00
C ASP A 7 0.78 3.10 14.96
N THR A 8 0.60 1.77 15.06
CA THR A 8 1.13 0.83 14.06
C THR A 8 0.62 1.16 12.65
N LEU A 9 -0.67 1.49 12.51
CA LEU A 9 -1.23 1.84 11.21
C LEU A 9 -0.63 3.15 10.64
N ARG A 10 -0.40 4.16 11.49
CA ARG A 10 0.26 5.41 11.12
C ARG A 10 1.73 5.19 10.74
N GLU A 11 2.43 4.34 11.46
CA GLU A 11 3.80 3.93 11.13
C GLU A 11 3.84 3.26 9.75
N LEU A 12 2.93 2.31 9.49
CA LEU A 12 2.85 1.64 8.19
C LEU A 12 2.49 2.62 7.06
N LEU A 13 1.59 3.57 7.29
CA LEU A 13 1.28 4.63 6.33
C LEU A 13 2.52 5.46 5.99
N THR A 14 3.28 5.83 7.02
CA THR A 14 4.54 6.58 6.84
C THR A 14 5.57 5.73 6.09
N GLU A 15 5.66 4.44 6.41
CA GLU A 15 6.52 3.49 5.71
C GLU A 15 6.12 3.33 4.25
N ILE A 16 4.80 3.28 3.95
CA ILE A 16 4.26 3.25 2.58
C ILE A 16 4.62 4.52 1.80
N GLU A 17 4.52 5.68 2.44
CA GLU A 17 4.81 6.97 1.81
C GLU A 17 6.30 7.16 1.53
N ALA A 18 7.13 6.75 2.49
CA ALA A 18 8.59 6.77 2.41
C ALA A 18 9.15 5.68 1.48
N ALA A 19 8.44 4.55 1.33
CA ALA A 19 8.82 3.50 0.40
C ALA A 19 8.75 4.02 -1.03
N GLN A 20 9.90 4.03 -1.69
CA GLN A 20 10.05 4.34 -3.10
C GLN A 20 10.83 3.21 -3.75
N PRO A 21 10.16 2.09 -4.08
CA PRO A 21 10.85 0.98 -4.70
C PRO A 21 11.41 1.43 -6.05
N ALA A 22 12.73 1.43 -6.16
CA ALA A 22 13.48 1.87 -7.34
C ALA A 22 13.94 0.69 -8.21
N SER A 23 13.66 -0.54 -7.78
CA SER A 23 13.93 -1.76 -8.54
C SER A 23 12.71 -2.71 -8.57
N PRO A 24 12.65 -3.63 -9.56
CA PRO A 24 11.61 -4.67 -9.59
C PRO A 24 11.61 -5.55 -8.33
N GLU A 25 12.78 -5.83 -7.74
CA GLU A 25 12.86 -6.61 -6.51
C GLU A 25 12.28 -5.85 -5.31
N GLU A 26 12.57 -4.56 -5.19
CA GLU A 26 12.02 -3.71 -4.13
C GLU A 26 10.50 -3.56 -4.28
N LEU A 27 10.02 -3.42 -5.52
CA LEU A 27 8.61 -3.32 -5.84
C LEU A 27 7.85 -4.59 -5.42
N GLU A 28 8.39 -5.78 -5.70
CA GLU A 28 7.76 -7.03 -5.27
C GLU A 28 7.84 -7.22 -3.76
N ARG A 29 8.95 -6.83 -3.11
CA ARG A 29 9.04 -6.82 -1.63
C ARG A 29 7.96 -5.94 -1.02
N PHE A 30 7.78 -4.74 -1.56
CA PHE A 30 6.72 -3.83 -1.16
C PHE A 30 5.33 -4.46 -1.34
N ARG A 31 5.09 -5.06 -2.51
CA ARG A 31 3.83 -5.77 -2.81
C ARG A 31 3.55 -6.84 -1.78
N ILE A 32 4.51 -7.74 -1.52
CA ILE A 32 4.33 -8.85 -0.59
C ILE A 32 4.04 -8.34 0.83
N ARG A 33 4.76 -7.30 1.25
CA ARG A 33 4.64 -6.73 2.61
C ARG A 33 3.30 -6.05 2.85
N PHE A 34 2.81 -5.23 1.91
CA PHE A 34 1.62 -4.39 2.11
C PHE A 34 0.36 -4.86 1.37
N LEU A 35 0.51 -5.45 0.18
CA LEU A 35 -0.61 -5.86 -0.70
C LEU A 35 -0.75 -7.39 -0.81
N GLY A 36 0.24 -8.15 -0.35
CA GLY A 36 0.30 -9.59 -0.49
C GLY A 36 -0.72 -10.32 0.37
N SER A 37 -0.84 -11.63 0.15
CA SER A 37 -1.80 -12.49 0.87
C SER A 37 -1.53 -12.58 2.38
N LYS A 38 -0.28 -12.31 2.81
CA LYS A 38 0.16 -12.27 4.21
C LYS A 38 0.68 -10.88 4.60
N ASN A 39 0.02 -9.84 4.12
CA ASN A 39 0.45 -8.48 4.40
C ASN A 39 0.28 -8.08 5.88
N VAL A 40 0.96 -7.01 6.25
CA VAL A 40 0.92 -6.40 7.59
C VAL A 40 -0.42 -5.74 7.94
N LEU A 41 -1.26 -5.45 6.94
CA LEU A 41 -2.58 -4.81 7.14
C LEU A 41 -3.66 -5.81 7.58
N LYS A 42 -3.56 -7.09 7.19
CA LYS A 42 -4.50 -8.15 7.59
C LYS A 42 -4.64 -8.33 9.09
N PRO A 43 -3.56 -8.50 9.88
CA PRO A 43 -3.69 -8.60 11.33
C PRO A 43 -4.28 -7.32 11.92
N LEU A 44 -3.92 -6.14 11.40
CA LEU A 44 -4.48 -4.86 11.84
C LEU A 44 -5.99 -4.74 11.57
N MET A 45 -6.48 -5.27 10.45
CA MET A 45 -7.92 -5.39 10.20
C MET A 45 -8.59 -6.29 11.25
N GLY A 46 -7.92 -7.37 11.68
CA GLY A 46 -8.41 -8.25 12.74
C GLY A 46 -8.50 -7.56 14.10
N GLU A 47 -7.56 -6.67 14.41
CA GLU A 47 -7.54 -5.87 15.65
C GLU A 47 -8.72 -4.90 15.77
N ILE A 48 -9.41 -4.54 14.67
CA ILE A 48 -10.57 -3.64 14.71
C ILE A 48 -11.68 -4.13 15.66
N ARG A 49 -11.76 -5.46 15.87
CA ARG A 49 -12.76 -6.05 16.78
C ARG A 49 -12.52 -5.64 18.24
N HIS A 50 -11.27 -5.32 18.59
CA HIS A 50 -10.84 -4.90 19.92
C HIS A 50 -10.88 -3.37 20.11
N ILE A 51 -11.09 -2.60 19.04
CA ILE A 51 -11.21 -1.13 19.08
C ILE A 51 -12.58 -0.72 19.66
N PRO A 52 -12.69 0.34 20.48
CA PRO A 52 -13.97 0.88 20.95
C PRO A 52 -14.87 1.33 19.79
N ALA A 53 -16.20 1.21 19.92
CA ALA A 53 -17.15 1.51 18.84
C ALA A 53 -17.01 2.93 18.25
N GLU A 54 -16.67 3.91 19.08
CA GLU A 54 -16.44 5.31 18.71
C GLU A 54 -15.25 5.45 17.73
N GLN A 55 -14.22 4.63 17.92
CA GLN A 55 -12.98 4.64 17.14
C GLN A 55 -12.99 3.62 16.00
N LYS A 56 -13.87 2.61 16.03
CA LYS A 56 -13.98 1.59 14.95
C LYS A 56 -14.22 2.21 13.59
N ARG A 57 -15.02 3.29 13.54
CA ARG A 57 -15.35 3.97 12.28
C ARG A 57 -14.12 4.63 11.66
N GLU A 58 -13.37 5.37 12.47
CA GLU A 58 -12.13 6.03 12.06
C GLU A 58 -11.05 4.99 11.71
N TYR A 59 -10.88 3.97 12.55
CA TYR A 59 -9.91 2.91 12.31
C TYR A 59 -10.19 2.16 11.00
N GLY A 60 -11.43 1.77 10.76
CA GLY A 60 -11.82 1.09 9.52
C GLY A 60 -11.56 1.96 8.29
N GLN A 61 -11.83 3.26 8.37
CA GLN A 61 -11.50 4.21 7.31
C GLN A 61 -9.99 4.32 7.09
N LEU A 62 -9.20 4.45 8.15
CA LEU A 62 -7.75 4.54 8.05
C LEU A 62 -7.14 3.27 7.45
N VAL A 63 -7.63 2.08 7.82
CA VAL A 63 -7.11 0.82 7.28
C VAL A 63 -7.41 0.68 5.80
N ASN A 64 -8.62 1.06 5.38
CA ASN A 64 -8.97 1.11 3.96
C ASN A 64 -8.12 2.14 3.21
N ALA A 65 -7.91 3.33 3.79
CA ALA A 65 -7.05 4.36 3.22
C ALA A 65 -5.60 3.90 3.09
N ALA A 66 -5.06 3.18 4.10
CA ALA A 66 -3.72 2.63 4.06
C ALA A 66 -3.55 1.59 2.95
N LYS A 67 -4.54 0.71 2.79
CA LYS A 67 -4.58 -0.26 1.69
C LYS A 67 -4.59 0.45 0.32
N GLN A 68 -5.41 1.48 0.18
CA GLN A 68 -5.54 2.22 -1.07
C GLN A 68 -4.26 3.01 -1.39
N LYS A 69 -3.67 3.70 -0.40
CA LYS A 69 -2.38 4.37 -0.55
C LYS A 69 -1.25 3.40 -0.92
N ALA A 70 -1.19 2.23 -0.29
CA ALA A 70 -0.21 1.21 -0.66
C ALA A 70 -0.37 0.78 -2.11
N GLN A 71 -1.61 0.59 -2.56
CA GLN A 71 -1.91 0.20 -3.94
C GLN A 71 -1.54 1.29 -4.94
N GLU A 72 -1.88 2.54 -4.66
CA GLU A 72 -1.49 3.69 -5.48
C GLU A 72 0.04 3.84 -5.57
N LYS A 73 0.74 3.77 -4.43
CA LYS A 73 2.21 3.83 -4.39
C LYS A 73 2.86 2.72 -5.19
N PHE A 74 2.36 1.49 -5.05
CA PHE A 74 2.84 0.35 -5.83
C PHE A 74 2.61 0.58 -7.34
N GLN A 75 1.42 1.01 -7.74
CA GLN A 75 1.12 1.27 -9.15
C GLN A 75 1.97 2.41 -9.72
N GLN A 76 2.17 3.50 -8.96
CA GLN A 76 3.02 4.61 -9.35
C GLN A 76 4.47 4.17 -9.54
N ALA A 77 5.03 3.42 -8.59
CA ALA A 77 6.40 2.91 -8.69
C ALA A 77 6.55 1.88 -9.82
N GLN A 78 5.56 1.00 -10.01
CA GLN A 78 5.53 0.06 -11.12
C GLN A 78 5.51 0.78 -12.48
N ALA A 79 4.66 1.80 -12.62
CA ALA A 79 4.57 2.60 -13.83
C ALA A 79 5.86 3.40 -14.07
N ALA A 80 6.48 3.95 -13.03
CA ALA A 80 7.76 4.64 -13.11
C ALA A 80 8.89 3.71 -13.57
N LEU A 81 8.98 2.51 -13.00
CA LEU A 81 9.94 1.47 -13.38
C LEU A 81 9.76 1.02 -14.84
N LYS A 82 8.51 0.74 -15.24
CA LYS A 82 8.19 0.42 -16.64
C LYS A 82 8.58 1.57 -17.57
N SER A 83 8.20 2.81 -17.25
CA SER A 83 8.53 3.99 -18.06
C SER A 83 10.04 4.24 -18.16
N ALA A 84 10.81 3.96 -17.10
CA ALA A 84 12.26 4.06 -17.11
C ALA A 84 12.90 3.05 -18.08
N GLN A 85 12.37 1.81 -18.15
CA GLN A 85 12.77 0.84 -19.17
C GLN A 85 12.33 1.25 -20.59
N SER A 86 11.12 1.80 -20.75
CA SER A 86 10.56 2.19 -22.05
C SER A 86 11.19 3.46 -22.65
N ARG A 87 11.94 4.28 -21.90
CA ARG A 87 12.65 5.43 -22.51
C ARG A 87 13.88 5.02 -23.33
N GLY A 88 14.29 3.74 -23.27
CA GLY A 88 15.30 3.17 -24.15
C GLY A 88 14.76 2.70 -25.50
N GLU A 89 13.47 2.35 -25.60
CA GLU A 89 12.84 1.84 -26.82
C GLU A 89 11.41 2.36 -26.91
N GLY A 90 11.15 3.21 -27.90
CA GLY A 90 9.99 4.09 -27.98
C GLY A 90 8.62 3.43 -27.79
N ALA A 91 7.71 4.24 -27.26
CA ALA A 91 6.26 4.10 -27.42
C ALA A 91 5.67 2.72 -27.09
N GLN A 92 5.48 2.43 -25.79
CA GLN A 92 4.40 1.52 -25.41
C GLN A 92 3.69 2.00 -24.15
N LEU A 93 2.55 2.63 -24.41
CA LEU A 93 1.46 2.89 -23.48
C LEU A 93 1.02 1.56 -22.86
N ASP A 94 1.42 1.26 -21.63
CA ASP A 94 0.96 0.08 -20.91
C ASP A 94 -0.30 0.39 -20.08
N LEU A 95 -1.33 -0.41 -20.35
CA LEU A 95 -2.75 -0.27 -20.06
C LEU A 95 -3.14 -1.06 -18.78
N THR A 96 -2.62 -0.70 -17.60
CA THR A 96 -2.96 -1.42 -16.35
C THR A 96 -3.82 -0.63 -15.37
N LEU A 97 -4.65 0.29 -15.85
CA LEU A 97 -5.74 0.90 -15.07
C LEU A 97 -7.07 0.31 -15.54
N PRO A 98 -7.61 -0.74 -14.89
CA PRO A 98 -9.01 -1.06 -15.07
C PRO A 98 -9.81 0.08 -14.43
N GLY A 99 -10.38 0.95 -15.28
CA GLY A 99 -11.41 1.89 -14.88
C GLY A 99 -12.57 1.10 -14.27
N ALA A 100 -12.87 1.39 -13.00
CA ALA A 100 -14.02 0.81 -12.34
C ALA A 100 -15.32 1.36 -12.98
N PRO A 101 -16.37 0.53 -13.12
CA PRO A 101 -17.66 0.92 -13.70
C PRO A 101 -18.40 1.97 -12.86
#